data_AF-A0A929ZW07-F1
#
_entry.id   AF-A0A929ZW07-F1
#
_cell.length_a   1.000
_cell.length_b   1.000
_cell.length_c   1.000
_cell.angle_alpha   90.00
_cell.angle_beta   90.00
_cell.angle_gamma   90.00
#
_symmetry.space_group_name_H-M   'P 1'
#
loop_
_entity.id
_entity.type
_entity.pdbx_description
1 polymer ?
#
loop_
_entity_poly.entity_id
_entity_poly.type
_entity_poly.pdbx_seq_one_letter_code
_entity_poly.pdbx_strand_id
1 'polypeptide(L)'
;MAHSIDDFNRRRLRSSNITVVVSISLVLFLVGLFGLILINAQKYSDYIKEQLVVAVYFDEYLDPKDSAKAGEYQQETYKLISGQKYVKKTKFITKEEA
;
A
#
# COMPACT_ATOMS: atom_id res chain seq x y z
N MET A 1 -61.93 -12.89 15.73
CA MET A 1 -60.72 -12.57 16.52
C MET A 1 -59.48 -13.31 15.98
N ALA A 2 -59.37 -13.55 14.67
CA ALA A 2 -58.25 -14.27 14.03
C ALA A 2 -57.40 -13.39 13.08
N HIS A 3 -57.98 -12.32 12.52
CA HIS A 3 -57.29 -11.45 11.56
C HIS A 3 -56.02 -10.76 12.09
N SER A 4 -55.93 -10.45 13.39
CA SER A 4 -54.77 -9.75 13.96
C SER A 4 -53.51 -10.63 14.06
N ILE A 5 -53.68 -11.94 14.25
CA ILE A 5 -52.56 -12.90 14.37
C ILE A 5 -51.94 -13.16 13.00
N ASP A 6 -52.77 -13.27 11.96
CA ASP A 6 -52.31 -13.45 10.58
C ASP A 6 -51.57 -12.20 10.06
N ASP A 7 -52.07 -11.00 10.36
CA ASP A 7 -51.40 -9.75 10.01
C ASP A 7 -50.07 -9.57 10.75
N PHE A 8 -50.00 -9.98 12.03
CA PHE A 8 -48.77 -9.96 12.82
C PHE A 8 -47.72 -10.95 12.27
N ASN A 9 -48.14 -12.18 11.95
CA ASN A 9 -47.27 -13.17 11.32
C ASN A 9 -46.80 -12.73 9.93
N ARG A 10 -47.66 -12.09 9.11
CA ARG A 10 -47.29 -11.56 7.79
C ARG A 10 -46.25 -10.43 7.89
N ARG A 11 -46.35 -9.55 8.88
CA ARG A 11 -45.32 -8.51 9.14
C ARG A 11 -43.99 -9.11 9.58
N ARG A 12 -44.02 -10.09 10.48
CA ARG A 12 -42.83 -10.82 10.96
C ARG A 12 -42.10 -11.59 9.85
N LEU A 13 -42.85 -12.22 8.95
CA LEU A 13 -42.28 -12.93 7.80
C LEU A 13 -41.62 -11.97 6.79
N ARG A 14 -42.21 -10.80 6.55
CA ARG A 14 -41.60 -9.76 5.69
C ARG A 14 -40.36 -9.14 6.33
N SER A 15 -40.38 -8.83 7.63
CA SER A 15 -39.20 -8.27 8.32
C SER A 15 -38.04 -9.26 8.35
N SER A 16 -38.32 -10.56 8.51
CA SER A 16 -37.29 -11.62 8.47
C SER A 16 -36.61 -11.68 7.10
N ASN A 17 -37.38 -11.73 6.02
CA ASN A 17 -36.82 -11.79 4.66
C ASN A 17 -36.02 -10.52 4.32
N ILE A 18 -36.49 -9.33 4.72
CA ILE A 18 -35.75 -8.08 4.53
C ILE A 18 -34.40 -8.12 5.26
N THR A 19 -34.39 -8.58 6.52
CA THR A 19 -33.16 -8.68 7.32
C THR A 19 -32.15 -9.65 6.69
N VAL A 20 -32.63 -10.80 6.20
CA VAL A 20 -31.79 -11.78 5.49
C VAL A 20 -31.21 -11.19 4.21
N VAL A 21 -32.01 -10.47 3.41
CA VAL A 21 -31.54 -9.81 2.18
C VAL A 21 -30.46 -8.78 2.51
N VAL A 22 -30.68 -7.92 3.50
CA VAL A 22 -29.69 -6.92 3.93
C VAL A 22 -28.38 -7.58 4.35
N SER A 23 -28.45 -8.69 5.09
CA SER A 23 -27.26 -9.45 5.51
C SER A 23 -26.49 -9.99 4.31
N ILE A 24 -27.17 -10.63 3.34
CA ILE A 24 -26.52 -11.20 2.16
C ILE A 24 -25.95 -10.08 1.28
N SER A 25 -26.70 -8.98 1.08
CA SER A 25 -26.23 -7.82 0.33
C SER A 25 -24.97 -7.21 0.94
N LEU A 26 -24.87 -7.12 2.27
CA LEU A 26 -23.67 -6.62 2.93
C LEU A 26 -22.46 -7.54 2.70
N VAL A 27 -22.66 -8.85 2.79
CA VAL A 27 -21.60 -9.82 2.49
C VAL A 27 -21.15 -9.72 1.03
N LEU A 28 -22.09 -9.71 0.09
CA LEU A 28 -21.80 -9.57 -1.34
C LEU A 28 -21.14 -8.23 -1.68
N PHE A 29 -21.54 -7.16 -0.99
CA PHE A 29 -20.90 -5.85 -1.13
C PHE A 29 -19.43 -5.89 -0.72
N LEU A 30 -19.12 -6.49 0.44
CA LEU A 30 -17.74 -6.66 0.89
C LEU A 30 -16.93 -7.52 -0.10
N VAL A 31 -17.50 -8.65 -0.56
CA VAL A 31 -16.84 -9.51 -1.56
C VAL A 31 -16.59 -8.74 -2.87
N GLY A 32 -17.54 -7.94 -3.33
CA GLY A 32 -17.37 -7.08 -4.50
C GLY A 32 -16.26 -6.04 -4.31
N LEU A 33 -16.19 -5.42 -3.14
CA LEU A 33 -15.14 -4.46 -2.79
C LEU A 33 -13.75 -5.13 -2.76
N PHE A 34 -13.65 -6.33 -2.18
CA PHE A 34 -12.43 -7.13 -2.26
C PHE A 34 -12.07 -7.50 -3.70
N GLY A 35 -13.06 -7.85 -4.54
CA GLY A 35 -12.85 -8.10 -5.97
C GLY A 35 -12.26 -6.89 -6.70
N LEU A 36 -12.77 -5.69 -6.44
CA LEU A 36 -12.24 -4.44 -7.01
C LEU A 36 -10.80 -4.16 -6.58
N ILE A 37 -10.50 -4.40 -5.29
CA ILE A 37 -9.14 -4.25 -4.75
C ILE A 37 -8.20 -5.24 -5.44
N LEU A 38 -8.58 -6.51 -5.57
CA LEU A 38 -7.75 -7.54 -6.22
C LEU A 38 -7.46 -7.19 -7.69
N ILE A 39 -8.47 -6.75 -8.44
CA ILE A 39 -8.29 -6.33 -9.85
C ILE A 39 -7.30 -5.16 -9.96
N ASN A 40 -7.32 -4.23 -9.00
CA ASN A 40 -6.45 -3.04 -9.00
C ASN A 40 -5.23 -3.16 -8.07
N ALA A 41 -4.96 -4.35 -7.52
CA ALA A 41 -3.98 -4.53 -6.45
C ALA A 41 -2.56 -4.15 -6.89
N GLN A 42 -2.23 -4.44 -8.15
CA GLN A 42 -0.92 -4.13 -8.72
C GLN A 42 -0.66 -2.61 -8.72
N LYS A 43 -1.63 -1.82 -9.19
CA LYS A 43 -1.51 -0.35 -9.24
C LYS A 43 -1.38 0.25 -7.84
N TYR A 44 -2.11 -0.29 -6.88
CA TYR A 44 -2.02 0.14 -5.48
C TYR A 44 -0.68 -0.24 -4.85
N SER A 45 -0.18 -1.46 -5.13
CA SER A 45 1.13 -1.92 -4.69
C SER A 45 2.25 -1.05 -5.25
N ASP A 46 2.19 -0.74 -6.55
CA ASP A 46 3.20 0.07 -7.21
C ASP A 46 3.17 1.52 -6.71
N TYR A 47 1.99 2.10 -6.48
CA TYR A 47 1.87 3.41 -5.83
C TYR A 47 2.58 3.46 -4.47
N ILE A 48 2.36 2.46 -3.61
CA ILE A 48 3.02 2.40 -2.29
C ILE A 48 4.54 2.26 -2.46
N LYS A 49 5.01 1.37 -3.34
CA LYS A 49 6.44 1.16 -3.57
C LYS A 49 7.14 2.44 -4.05
N GLU A 50 6.47 3.23 -4.88
CA GLU A 50 7.04 4.48 -5.40
C GLU A 50 7.16 5.59 -4.35
N GLN A 51 6.41 5.54 -3.25
CA GLN A 51 6.49 6.51 -2.16
C GLN A 51 7.54 6.15 -1.09
N LEU A 52 8.13 4.95 -1.15
CA LEU A 52 9.18 4.55 -0.22
C LEU A 52 10.48 5.30 -0.50
N VAL A 53 10.92 6.09 0.47
CA VAL A 53 12.21 6.79 0.45
C VAL A 53 13.19 6.05 1.36
N VAL A 54 14.31 5.62 0.80
CA VAL A 54 15.42 4.99 1.53
C VAL A 54 16.59 5.96 1.54
N ALA A 55 17.09 6.29 2.74
CA ALA A 55 18.29 7.10 2.93
C ALA A 55 19.47 6.18 3.23
N VAL A 56 20.59 6.38 2.52
CA VAL A 56 21.85 5.67 2.74
C VAL A 56 22.90 6.70 3.13
N TYR A 57 23.60 6.43 4.22
CA TYR A 57 24.67 7.28 4.74
C TYR A 57 26.00 6.57 4.55
N PHE A 58 27.03 7.32 4.18
CA PHE A 58 28.40 6.83 4.11
C PHE A 58 29.14 7.25 5.37
N ASP A 59 29.80 6.30 6.03
CA ASP A 59 30.68 6.61 7.16
C ASP A 59 31.89 7.45 6.71
N GLU A 60 32.37 8.32 7.60
CA GLU A 60 33.56 9.11 7.34
C GLU A 60 34.82 8.25 7.49
N TYR A 61 35.55 8.06 6.39
CA TYR A 61 36.89 7.50 6.46
C TYR A 61 37.84 8.55 7.05
N LEU A 62 38.42 8.24 8.21
CA LEU A 62 39.24 9.16 9.03
C LEU A 62 40.64 9.45 8.46
N ASP A 63 41.09 8.72 7.43
CA ASP A 63 42.43 8.84 6.87
C ASP A 63 42.42 9.64 5.54
N PRO A 64 43.12 10.79 5.44
CA PRO A 64 43.12 11.65 4.24
C PRO A 64 43.57 10.93 2.96
N LYS A 65 44.37 9.87 3.08
CA LYS A 65 44.84 9.05 1.95
C LYS A 65 43.75 8.18 1.35
N ASP A 66 42.75 7.79 2.14
CA ASP A 66 41.61 7.00 1.70
C ASP A 66 40.38 7.88 1.40
N SER A 67 40.40 9.16 1.79
CA SER A 67 39.36 10.14 1.44
C SER A 67 39.14 10.29 -0.07
N ALA A 68 40.20 10.21 -0.89
CA ALA A 68 40.06 10.26 -2.34
C ALA A 68 39.34 9.01 -2.88
N LYS A 69 39.69 7.83 -2.36
CA LYS A 69 39.01 6.57 -2.71
C LYS A 69 37.57 6.54 -2.19
N ALA A 70 37.31 7.14 -1.03
CA ALA A 70 35.97 7.22 -0.46
C ALA A 70 35.00 7.97 -1.38
N GLY A 71 35.45 9.06 -2.02
CA GLY A 71 34.68 9.76 -3.05
C GLY A 71 34.37 8.87 -4.26
N GLU A 72 35.35 8.11 -4.74
CA GLU A 72 35.16 7.15 -5.85
C GLU A 72 34.15 6.05 -5.47
N TYR A 73 34.25 5.48 -4.27
CA TYR A 73 33.31 4.46 -3.77
C TYR A 73 31.88 4.98 -3.61
N GLN A 74 31.73 6.23 -3.13
CA GLN A 74 30.42 6.88 -3.03
C GLN A 74 29.76 7.04 -4.40
N GLN A 75 30.53 7.49 -5.39
CA GLN A 75 30.06 7.66 -6.77
C GLN A 75 29.73 6.32 -7.44
N GLU A 76 30.57 5.30 -7.24
CA GLU A 76 30.32 3.94 -7.73
C GLU A 76 29.03 3.38 -7.12
N THR A 77 28.87 3.50 -5.81
CA THR A 77 27.66 3.05 -5.09
C THR A 77 26.42 3.77 -5.61
N TYR A 78 26.49 5.09 -5.79
CA TYR A 78 25.40 5.87 -6.38
C TYR A 78 25.03 5.37 -7.79
N LYS A 79 26.02 5.09 -8.63
CA LYS A 79 25.80 4.57 -9.99
C LYS A 79 25.19 3.16 -9.98
N LEU A 80 25.67 2.28 -9.11
CA LEU A 80 25.15 0.93 -8.95
C LEU A 80 23.69 0.93 -8.51
N ILE A 81 23.32 1.78 -7.55
CA ILE A 81 21.92 1.90 -7.07
C ILE A 81 21.04 2.55 -8.13
N SER A 82 21.52 3.60 -8.80
CA SER A 82 20.77 4.29 -9.86
C SER A 82 20.49 3.41 -11.07
N GLY A 83 21.31 2.39 -11.32
CA GLY A 83 21.13 1.44 -12.42
C GLY A 83 20.16 0.29 -12.15
N GLN A 84 19.65 0.16 -10.92
CA GLN A 84 18.77 -0.95 -10.55
C GLN A 84 17.35 -0.76 -11.10
N LYS A 85 16.74 -1.85 -11.59
CA LYS A 85 15.39 -1.82 -12.18
C LYS A 85 14.28 -1.43 -11.19
N TYR A 86 14.51 -1.60 -9.90
CA TYR A 86 13.55 -1.32 -8.83
C TYR A 86 13.70 0.09 -8.24
N VAL A 87 14.66 0.89 -8.73
CA VAL A 87 14.91 2.25 -8.26
C VAL A 87 14.31 3.24 -9.25
N LYS A 88 13.28 3.98 -8.81
CA LYS A 88 12.60 4.98 -9.66
C LYS A 88 13.40 6.29 -9.76
N LYS A 89 14.00 6.73 -8.65
CA LYS A 89 14.78 7.98 -8.58
C LYS A 89 15.83 7.85 -7.49
N THR A 90 17.01 8.40 -7.78
CA THR A 90 18.10 8.56 -6.81
C THR A 90 18.44 10.05 -6.67
N LYS A 91 18.88 10.44 -5.48
CA LYS A 91 19.45 11.78 -5.21
C LYS A 91 20.69 11.58 -4.37
N PHE A 92 21.83 12.04 -4.88
CA PHE A 92 23.05 12.16 -4.08
C PHE A 92 23.00 13.53 -3.36
N ILE A 93 23.32 13.55 -2.07
CA ILE A 93 23.36 14.76 -1.25
C ILE A 93 24.76 14.83 -0.65
N THR A 94 25.48 15.91 -0.90
CA THR A 94 26.82 16.10 -0.31
C THR A 94 26.70 16.64 1.11
N LYS A 95 27.81 16.62 1.88
CA LYS A 95 27.82 17.13 3.26
C LYS A 95 27.50 18.62 3.35
N GLU A 96 27.81 19.36 2.29
CA GLU A 96 27.55 20.81 2.19
C GLU A 96 26.08 21.13 1.85
N GLU A 97 25.37 20.17 1.26
CA GLU A 97 23.95 20.30 0.88
C GLU A 97 22.97 19.79 1.95
N ALA A 98 23.46 19.07 2.96
CA ALA A 98 22.68 18.49 4.06
C ALA A 98 22.58 19.46 5.25
#